data_AF-A0A363NTD3-F1
#
_entry.id   AF-A0A363NTD3-F1
#
_cell.length_a   1.000
_cell.length_b   1.000
_cell.length_c   1.000
_cell.angle_alpha   90.00
_cell.angle_beta   90.00
_cell.angle_gamma   90.00
#
_symmetry.space_group_name_H-M   'P 1'
#
loop_
_entity.id
_entity.type
_entity.pdbx_description
1 polymer ?
#
loop_
_entity_poly.entity_id
_entity_poly.type
_entity_poly.pdbx_seq_one_letter_code
_entity_poly.pdbx_strand_id
1 'polypeptide(L)'
;MAKITDINQGDLLTFKAADNRFKMLLCTNTSKERSPQYFIFSALTYDSFDKPTTSNINIIEFFGIGNRKCDYFKYSDNELNKMWSIHPETRPYFLGSYGFLIVRKDFMKFRDNFEVIGTLNIIDHLDKNGNGSMNISDWELIKDFFANRINSVMLDRGQKTFKIDAIIKD
;
A
#
# COMPACT_ATOMS: atom_id res chain seq x y z
N MET A 1 -0.72 -23.78 -0.55
CA MET A 1 -1.05 -22.43 -0.01
C MET A 1 -2.56 -22.31 0.05
N ALA A 2 -3.09 -21.72 1.12
CA ALA A 2 -4.52 -21.45 1.22
C ALA A 2 -4.90 -20.38 0.19
N LYS A 3 -6.01 -20.60 -0.51
CA LYS A 3 -6.50 -19.67 -1.52
C LYS A 3 -7.00 -18.40 -0.83
N ILE A 4 -6.57 -17.23 -1.28
CA ILE A 4 -7.10 -15.96 -0.76
C ILE A 4 -8.60 -15.90 -1.07
N THR A 5 -9.43 -15.85 -0.02
CA THR A 5 -10.89 -15.78 -0.14
C THR A 5 -11.42 -14.37 0.08
N ASP A 6 -10.68 -13.56 0.84
CA ASP A 6 -11.02 -12.18 1.16
C ASP A 6 -9.74 -11.37 1.42
N ILE A 7 -9.84 -10.04 1.33
CA ILE A 7 -8.78 -9.07 1.61
C ILE A 7 -9.35 -7.99 2.52
N ASN A 8 -8.68 -7.68 3.62
CA ASN A 8 -9.05 -6.63 4.57
C ASN A 8 -8.03 -5.51 4.57
N GLN A 9 -8.44 -4.34 5.05
CA GLN A 9 -7.50 -3.26 5.33
C GLN A 9 -6.43 -3.75 6.32
N GLY A 10 -5.18 -3.41 6.03
CA GLY A 10 -4.02 -3.86 6.80
C GLY A 10 -3.36 -5.12 6.26
N ASP A 11 -4.03 -5.90 5.39
CA ASP A 11 -3.44 -7.13 4.86
C ASP A 11 -2.18 -6.83 4.04
N LEU A 12 -1.11 -7.57 4.36
CA LEU A 12 0.15 -7.55 3.65
C LEU A 12 0.20 -8.71 2.67
N LEU A 13 0.33 -8.38 1.39
CA LEU A 13 0.49 -9.34 0.31
C LEU A 13 1.94 -9.34 -0.17
N THR A 14 2.48 -10.52 -0.43
CA THR A 14 3.72 -10.69 -1.19
C THR A 14 3.48 -11.44 -2.49
N PHE A 15 4.35 -11.18 -3.46
CA PHE A 15 4.35 -11.82 -4.77
C PHE A 15 5.73 -11.69 -5.41
N LYS A 16 6.00 -12.50 -6.44
CA LYS A 16 7.20 -12.36 -7.27
C LYS A 16 6.91 -11.54 -8.53
N ALA A 17 7.73 -10.52 -8.79
CA ALA A 17 7.67 -9.72 -10.02
C ALA A 17 8.46 -10.39 -11.16
N ALA A 18 8.51 -9.76 -12.35
CA ALA A 18 9.17 -10.33 -13.54
C ALA A 18 10.68 -10.53 -13.37
N ASP A 19 11.31 -9.80 -12.45
CA ASP A 19 12.72 -9.92 -12.05
C ASP A 19 12.99 -11.08 -11.07
N ASN A 20 11.99 -11.91 -10.79
CA ASN A 20 12.01 -12.99 -9.79
C ASN A 20 12.22 -12.54 -8.33
N ARG A 21 12.10 -11.23 -8.06
CA ARG A 21 12.20 -10.69 -6.70
C ARG A 21 10.82 -10.59 -6.05
N PHE A 22 10.78 -10.87 -4.77
CA PHE A 22 9.62 -10.64 -3.93
C PHE A 22 9.40 -9.14 -3.74
N LYS A 23 8.15 -8.74 -3.89
CA LYS A 23 7.64 -7.39 -3.65
C LYS A 23 6.48 -7.47 -2.64
N MET A 24 6.05 -6.32 -2.13
CA MET A 24 4.96 -6.27 -1.16
C MET A 24 3.93 -5.18 -1.47
N LEU A 25 2.69 -5.49 -1.13
CA LEU A 25 1.55 -4.57 -1.13
C LEU A 25 0.92 -4.54 0.27
N LEU A 26 0.53 -3.34 0.71
CA LEU A 26 -0.32 -3.14 1.88
C LEU A 26 -1.73 -2.78 1.42
N CYS A 27 -2.76 -3.51 1.85
CA CYS A 27 -4.14 -3.09 1.59
C CYS A 27 -4.50 -1.89 2.48
N THR A 28 -4.73 -0.72 1.87
CA THR A 28 -5.04 0.51 2.60
C THR A 28 -6.53 0.77 2.71
N ASN A 29 -7.34 0.20 1.83
CA ASN A 29 -8.79 0.32 1.86
C ASN A 29 -9.48 -0.82 1.07
N THR A 30 -10.70 -1.16 1.49
CA THR A 30 -11.55 -2.14 0.81
C THR A 30 -12.96 -1.60 0.65
N SER A 31 -13.53 -1.72 -0.56
CA SER A 31 -14.94 -1.45 -0.83
C SER A 31 -15.64 -2.77 -1.15
N LYS A 32 -16.37 -3.31 -0.17
CA LYS A 32 -17.01 -4.63 -0.26
C LYS A 32 -18.54 -4.56 -0.30
N GLU A 33 -19.15 -3.48 0.18
CA GLU A 33 -20.60 -3.41 0.40
C GLU A 33 -21.41 -3.26 -0.89
N ARG A 34 -20.87 -2.60 -1.91
CA ARG A 34 -21.57 -2.32 -3.17
C ARG A 34 -20.67 -2.55 -4.38
N SER A 35 -21.31 -2.94 -5.49
CA SER A 35 -20.62 -3.09 -6.78
C SER A 35 -20.33 -1.72 -7.41
N PRO A 36 -19.16 -1.50 -8.04
CA PRO A 36 -18.05 -2.44 -8.12
C PRO A 36 -17.31 -2.57 -6.80
N GLN A 37 -17.05 -3.82 -6.39
CA GLN A 37 -16.19 -4.12 -5.25
C GLN A 37 -14.73 -3.96 -5.66
N TYR A 38 -13.90 -3.31 -4.85
CA TYR A 38 -12.50 -3.08 -5.15
C TYR A 38 -11.65 -3.02 -3.88
N PHE A 39 -10.35 -3.17 -4.08
CA PHE A 39 -9.32 -3.02 -3.07
C PHE A 39 -8.37 -1.91 -3.51
N ILE A 40 -7.88 -1.13 -2.56
CA ILE A 40 -6.80 -0.17 -2.79
C ILE A 40 -5.59 -0.66 -2.00
N PHE A 41 -4.47 -0.77 -2.71
CA PHE A 41 -3.20 -1.15 -2.13
C PHE A 41 -2.21 0.01 -2.20
N SER A 42 -1.24 0.03 -1.28
CA SER A 42 -0.03 0.83 -1.39
C SER A 42 1.15 -0.09 -1.71
N ALA A 43 2.01 0.33 -2.64
CA ALA A 43 3.26 -0.35 -2.91
C ALA A 43 4.25 -0.08 -1.78
N LEU A 44 4.92 -1.15 -1.35
CA LEU A 44 5.98 -1.08 -0.36
C LEU A 44 7.35 -1.19 -1.03
N THR A 45 8.39 -0.65 -0.41
CA THR A 45 9.76 -0.63 -0.93
C THR A 45 10.50 -1.97 -0.80
N TYR A 46 9.82 -3.02 -0.33
CA TYR A 46 10.41 -4.35 -0.24
C TYR A 46 10.78 -4.90 -1.63
N ASP A 47 12.05 -5.24 -1.81
CA ASP A 47 12.60 -5.72 -3.06
C ASP A 47 13.77 -6.69 -2.78
N SER A 48 13.49 -8.00 -2.72
CA SER A 48 14.49 -9.00 -2.36
C SER A 48 14.26 -10.34 -3.07
N PHE A 49 15.32 -11.13 -3.23
CA PHE A 49 15.17 -12.54 -3.64
C PHE A 49 14.59 -13.42 -2.53
N ASP A 50 14.76 -12.99 -1.27
CA ASP A 50 14.22 -13.68 -0.12
C ASP A 50 12.76 -13.30 0.10
N LYS A 51 11.99 -14.28 0.57
CA LYS A 51 10.58 -14.06 0.90
C LYS A 51 10.47 -13.17 2.14
N PRO A 52 9.59 -12.14 2.14
CA PRO A 52 9.45 -11.27 3.30
C PRO A 52 8.94 -12.03 4.51
N THR A 53 9.42 -11.60 5.67
CA THR A 53 9.00 -12.06 6.99
C THR A 53 8.44 -10.89 7.80
N THR A 54 7.71 -11.16 8.88
CA THR A 54 7.18 -10.13 9.78
C THR A 54 8.28 -9.27 10.39
N SER A 55 9.50 -9.79 10.57
CA SER A 55 10.65 -9.01 11.05
C SER A 55 11.15 -7.96 10.05
N ASN A 56 10.80 -8.06 8.77
CA ASN A 56 11.20 -7.06 7.78
C ASN A 56 10.30 -5.82 7.79
N ILE A 57 9.15 -5.86 8.46
CA ILE A 57 8.13 -4.80 8.37
C ILE A 57 8.66 -3.43 8.83
N ASN A 58 9.44 -3.36 9.91
CA ASN A 58 9.87 -2.09 10.51
C ASN A 58 10.87 -1.29 9.64
N ILE A 59 11.49 -1.91 8.64
CA ILE A 59 12.41 -1.23 7.71
C ILE A 59 11.75 -0.91 6.36
N ILE A 60 10.48 -1.30 6.19
CA ILE A 60 9.75 -1.12 4.94
C ILE A 60 9.10 0.26 4.92
N GLU A 61 9.17 0.87 3.75
CA GLU A 61 8.53 2.14 3.47
C GLU A 61 7.41 1.94 2.44
N PHE A 62 6.47 2.89 2.38
CA PHE A 62 5.42 2.94 1.38
C PHE A 62 5.56 4.21 0.53
N PHE A 63 5.11 4.15 -0.72
CA PHE A 63 5.06 5.32 -1.59
C PHE A 63 3.85 6.19 -1.26
N GLY A 64 4.10 7.48 -1.02
CA GLY A 64 3.06 8.43 -0.65
C GLY A 64 3.48 9.89 -0.78
N ILE A 65 2.66 10.75 -0.20
CA ILE A 65 2.86 12.21 -0.15
C ILE A 65 2.38 12.79 1.18
N GLY A 66 2.97 13.91 1.60
CA GLY A 66 2.40 14.78 2.62
C GLY A 66 1.43 15.78 1.99
N ASN A 67 0.14 15.65 2.28
CA ASN A 67 -0.91 16.54 1.79
C ASN A 67 -1.48 17.41 2.91
N ARG A 68 -2.05 18.56 2.53
CA ARG A 68 -2.81 19.36 3.49
C ARG A 68 -3.99 18.55 4.02
N LYS A 69 -4.41 18.91 5.23
CA LYS A 69 -5.62 18.39 5.85
C LYS A 69 -6.79 18.36 4.85
N CYS A 70 -7.42 17.20 4.76
CA CYS A 70 -8.66 17.00 4.06
C CYS A 70 -9.84 17.29 5.01
N ASP A 71 -10.89 17.96 4.52
CA ASP A 71 -12.08 18.24 5.35
C ASP A 71 -13.03 17.03 5.46
N TYR A 72 -12.88 16.03 4.58
CA TYR A 72 -13.77 14.87 4.49
C TYR A 72 -13.46 13.75 5.49
N PHE A 73 -12.26 13.72 6.06
CA PHE A 73 -11.87 12.80 7.13
C PHE A 73 -10.76 13.44 7.97
N LYS A 74 -10.55 12.95 9.18
CA LYS A 74 -9.50 13.45 10.07
C LYS A 74 -8.78 12.29 10.73
N TYR A 75 -7.45 12.35 10.70
CA TYR A 75 -6.63 11.58 11.62
C TYR A 75 -6.77 12.19 13.02
N SER A 76 -6.72 11.34 14.03
CA SER A 76 -6.63 11.74 15.43
C SER A 76 -5.31 12.46 15.70
N ASP A 77 -5.28 13.27 16.75
CA ASP A 77 -4.04 13.96 17.15
C ASP A 77 -2.92 12.97 17.48
N ASN A 78 -3.26 11.78 18.00
CA ASN A 78 -2.28 10.75 18.31
C ASN A 78 -1.64 10.16 17.04
N GLU A 79 -2.46 9.87 16.02
CA GLU A 79 -1.97 9.42 14.71
C GLU A 79 -1.09 10.47 14.04
N LEU A 80 -1.50 11.75 14.07
CA LEU A 80 -0.72 12.86 13.51
C LEU A 80 0.60 13.07 14.25
N ASN A 81 0.57 13.02 15.59
CA ASN A 81 1.78 13.15 16.40
C ASN A 81 2.77 12.01 16.12
N LYS A 82 2.27 10.78 15.90
CA LYS A 82 3.10 9.63 15.51
C LYS A 82 3.70 9.80 14.12
N MET A 83 2.90 10.23 13.14
CA MET A 83 3.43 10.54 11.80
C MET A 83 4.57 11.56 11.87
N TRP A 84 4.34 12.66 12.60
CA TRP A 84 5.30 13.76 12.66
C TRP A 84 6.49 13.50 13.58
N SER A 85 6.40 12.56 14.53
CA SER A 85 7.57 12.15 15.30
C SER A 85 8.54 11.33 14.45
N ILE A 86 8.01 10.53 13.52
CA ILE A 86 8.80 9.71 12.59
C ILE A 86 9.24 10.51 11.36
N HIS A 87 8.37 11.37 10.84
CA HIS A 87 8.57 12.21 9.65
C HIS A 87 8.30 13.70 9.95
N PRO A 88 9.13 14.37 10.77
CA PRO A 88 8.91 15.76 11.17
C PRO A 88 8.91 16.75 9.99
N GLU A 89 9.61 16.42 8.91
CA GLU A 89 9.66 17.20 7.66
C GLU A 89 8.30 17.34 6.97
N THR A 90 7.34 16.48 7.33
CA THR A 90 6.00 16.52 6.75
C THR A 90 5.09 17.54 7.41
N ARG A 91 5.44 18.12 8.57
CA ARG A 91 4.61 19.14 9.23
C ARG A 91 4.39 20.38 8.33
N PRO A 92 3.17 20.95 8.26
CA PRO A 92 1.93 20.55 8.94
C PRO A 92 1.04 19.60 8.11
N TYR A 93 1.61 18.94 7.10
CA TYR A 93 0.93 18.02 6.20
C TYR A 93 0.74 16.64 6.82
N PHE A 94 -0.28 15.93 6.34
CA PHE A 94 -0.66 14.60 6.76
C PHE A 94 -0.24 13.61 5.68
N LEU A 95 0.19 12.41 6.06
CA LEU A 95 0.63 11.40 5.10
C LEU A 95 -0.55 10.78 4.35
N GLY A 96 -0.33 10.40 3.10
CA GLY A 96 -1.27 9.65 2.29
C GLY A 96 -0.54 8.75 1.30
N SER A 97 -1.10 7.58 1.01
CA SER A 97 -0.46 6.59 0.13
C SER A 97 -0.86 6.77 -1.33
N TYR A 98 0.04 6.48 -2.26
CA TYR A 98 -0.34 6.26 -3.66
C TYR A 98 -1.15 4.97 -3.79
N GLY A 99 -2.31 5.04 -4.45
CA GLY A 99 -3.24 3.92 -4.55
C GLY A 99 -3.03 3.04 -5.78
N PHE A 100 -3.03 1.72 -5.57
CA PHE A 100 -3.18 0.72 -6.62
C PHE A 100 -4.58 0.11 -6.49
N LEU A 101 -5.48 0.54 -7.35
CA LEU A 101 -6.87 0.10 -7.33
C LEU A 101 -7.00 -1.19 -8.14
N ILE A 102 -7.48 -2.25 -7.49
CA ILE A 102 -7.78 -3.53 -8.12
C ILE A 102 -9.25 -3.85 -7.88
N VAL A 103 -10.03 -3.93 -8.96
CA VAL A 103 -11.42 -4.39 -8.87
C VAL A 103 -11.43 -5.86 -8.48
N ARG A 104 -12.33 -6.26 -7.58
CA ARG A 104 -12.39 -7.64 -7.06
C ARG A 104 -12.47 -8.68 -8.18
N LYS A 105 -13.24 -8.41 -9.24
CA LYS A 105 -13.34 -9.31 -10.40
C LYS A 105 -11.97 -9.64 -10.99
N ASP A 106 -11.09 -8.65 -11.10
CA ASP A 106 -9.75 -8.82 -11.65
C ASP A 106 -8.81 -9.45 -10.63
N PHE A 107 -8.84 -8.98 -9.38
CA PHE A 107 -8.09 -9.61 -8.28
C PHE A 107 -8.33 -11.11 -8.22
N MET A 108 -9.59 -11.54 -8.34
CA MET A 108 -9.96 -12.95 -8.26
C MET A 108 -9.38 -13.83 -9.37
N LYS A 109 -8.96 -13.25 -10.51
CA LYS A 109 -8.31 -13.98 -11.61
C LYS A 109 -6.86 -14.35 -11.31
N PHE A 110 -6.16 -13.52 -10.52
CA PHE A 110 -4.72 -13.64 -10.27
C PHE A 110 -4.36 -13.75 -8.79
N ARG A 111 -5.34 -13.90 -7.90
CA ARG A 111 -5.14 -14.01 -6.45
C ARG A 111 -4.20 -15.14 -6.04
N ASP A 112 -4.12 -16.20 -6.83
CA ASP A 112 -3.29 -17.36 -6.54
C ASP A 112 -1.78 -17.06 -6.72
N ASN A 113 -1.44 -15.91 -7.31
CA ASN A 113 -0.06 -15.42 -7.41
C ASN A 113 0.39 -14.61 -6.19
N PHE A 114 -0.55 -14.31 -5.28
CA PHE A 114 -0.29 -13.59 -4.04
C PHE A 114 -0.28 -14.52 -2.85
N GLU A 115 0.46 -14.13 -1.83
CA GLU A 115 0.40 -14.75 -0.51
C GLU A 115 0.20 -13.68 0.56
N VAL A 116 -0.72 -13.91 1.50
CA VAL A 116 -0.90 -13.07 2.68
C VAL A 116 0.19 -13.45 3.70
N ILE A 117 1.00 -12.48 4.11
CA ILE A 117 2.11 -12.71 5.06
C ILE A 117 1.85 -12.13 6.45
N GLY A 118 0.75 -11.40 6.62
CA GLY A 118 0.36 -10.79 7.88
C GLY A 118 -0.66 -9.69 7.68
N THR A 119 -1.08 -9.08 8.78
CA THR A 119 -2.02 -7.96 8.80
C THR A 119 -1.51 -6.92 9.79
N LEU A 120 -1.58 -5.64 9.41
CA LEU A 120 -1.23 -4.51 10.25
C LEU A 120 -2.48 -3.72 10.65
N ASN A 121 -2.56 -3.31 11.90
CA ASN A 121 -3.56 -2.32 12.31
C ASN A 121 -3.07 -0.94 11.84
N ILE A 122 -3.64 -0.41 10.76
CA ILE A 122 -3.20 0.87 10.16
C ILE A 122 -4.25 1.96 10.34
N ILE A 123 -3.81 3.22 10.21
CA ILE A 123 -4.69 4.39 10.13
C ILE A 123 -5.74 4.22 9.02
N ASP A 124 -6.93 4.72 9.29
CA ASP A 124 -8.00 4.72 8.29
C ASP A 124 -7.73 5.79 7.23
N HIS A 125 -8.32 5.66 6.04
CA HIS A 125 -8.31 6.73 5.02
C HIS A 125 -6.92 7.19 4.53
N LEU A 126 -5.87 6.37 4.70
CA LEU A 126 -4.55 6.63 4.14
C LEU A 126 -4.58 6.82 2.62
N ASP A 127 -5.42 6.06 1.92
CA ASP A 127 -5.67 6.17 0.49
C ASP A 127 -6.32 7.50 0.09
N LYS A 128 -7.20 8.04 0.95
CA LYS A 128 -7.93 9.29 0.68
C LYS A 128 -7.06 10.54 0.83
N ASN A 129 -5.97 10.45 1.57
CA ASN A 129 -5.02 11.55 1.71
C ASN A 129 -3.87 11.51 0.69
N GLY A 130 -3.81 10.48 -0.16
CA GLY A 130 -2.87 10.41 -1.26
C GLY A 130 -3.20 11.44 -2.36
N ASN A 131 -2.38 11.51 -3.41
CA ASN A 131 -2.59 12.40 -4.56
C ASN A 131 -2.81 11.63 -5.88
N GLY A 132 -3.23 10.37 -5.81
CA GLY A 132 -3.58 9.63 -7.01
C GLY A 132 -3.71 8.13 -6.81
N SER A 133 -4.19 7.48 -7.86
CA SER A 133 -4.18 6.03 -7.97
C SER A 133 -3.96 5.56 -9.40
N MET A 134 -3.58 4.30 -9.54
CA MET A 134 -3.52 3.58 -10.81
C MET A 134 -4.43 2.35 -10.73
N ASN A 135 -5.22 2.12 -11.78
CA ASN A 135 -5.98 0.90 -11.92
C ASN A 135 -5.06 -0.23 -12.39
N ILE A 136 -5.13 -1.38 -11.72
CA ILE A 136 -4.46 -2.61 -12.10
C ILE A 136 -5.54 -3.67 -12.33
N SER A 137 -5.62 -4.15 -13.56
CA SER A 137 -6.62 -5.14 -14.00
C SER A 137 -6.03 -6.45 -14.51
N ASP A 138 -4.70 -6.55 -14.59
CA ASP A 138 -4.00 -7.68 -15.19
C ASP A 138 -2.71 -8.06 -14.42
N TRP A 139 -2.38 -9.35 -14.41
CA TRP A 139 -1.21 -9.89 -13.71
C TRP A 139 0.13 -9.55 -14.37
N GLU A 140 0.20 -9.57 -15.69
CA GLU A 140 1.44 -9.23 -16.41
C GLU A 140 1.80 -7.76 -16.18
N LEU A 141 0.78 -6.89 -16.10
CA LEU A 141 0.98 -5.49 -15.71
C LEU A 141 1.60 -5.37 -14.31
N ILE A 142 1.16 -6.16 -13.33
CA ILE A 142 1.75 -6.15 -11.97
C ILE A 142 3.21 -6.57 -12.03
N LYS A 143 3.51 -7.71 -12.65
CA LYS A 143 4.88 -8.23 -12.71
C LYS A 143 5.85 -7.27 -13.38
N ASP A 144 5.48 -6.72 -14.54
CA ASP A 144 6.34 -5.81 -15.29
C ASP A 144 6.50 -4.47 -14.56
N PHE A 145 5.39 -3.89 -14.07
CA PHE A 145 5.42 -2.59 -13.42
C PHE A 145 6.32 -2.59 -12.19
N PHE A 146 6.18 -3.60 -11.32
CA PHE A 146 6.96 -3.68 -10.08
C PHE A 146 8.43 -4.11 -10.30
N ALA A 147 8.74 -4.77 -11.42
CA ALA A 147 10.13 -5.08 -11.78
C ALA A 147 10.84 -3.86 -12.38
N ASN A 148 10.17 -3.12 -13.26
CA ASN A 148 10.86 -2.23 -14.21
C ASN A 148 10.49 -0.75 -14.08
N ARG A 149 9.33 -0.41 -13.50
CA ARG A 149 8.71 0.92 -13.67
C ARG A 149 8.30 1.61 -12.39
N ILE A 150 8.14 0.88 -11.28
CA ILE A 150 7.64 1.43 -10.02
C ILE A 150 8.40 2.69 -9.61
N ASN A 151 9.74 2.65 -9.53
CA ASN A 151 10.52 3.77 -9.02
C ASN A 151 10.42 5.02 -9.91
N SER A 152 10.52 4.87 -11.23
CA SER A 152 10.41 6.01 -12.15
C SER A 152 9.01 6.60 -12.15
N VAL A 153 7.97 5.77 -12.20
CA VAL A 153 6.58 6.23 -12.19
C VAL A 153 6.20 6.89 -10.86
N MET A 154 6.69 6.37 -9.73
CA MET A 154 6.47 6.99 -8.42
C MET A 154 7.15 8.37 -8.34
N LEU A 155 8.39 8.47 -8.84
CA LEU A 155 9.12 9.75 -8.90
C LEU A 155 8.41 10.78 -9.79
N ASP A 156 7.98 10.38 -11.00
CA ASP A 156 7.27 11.25 -11.95
C ASP A 156 5.93 11.76 -11.37
N ARG A 157 5.33 10.98 -10.47
CA ARG A 157 4.10 11.34 -9.75
C ARG A 157 4.37 12.10 -8.44
N GLY A 158 5.61 12.48 -8.17
CA GLY A 158 6.02 13.21 -6.98
C GLY A 158 5.88 12.44 -5.68
N GLN A 159 5.84 11.10 -5.75
CA GLN A 159 5.78 10.27 -4.55
C GLN A 159 7.14 10.22 -3.87
N LYS A 160 7.11 10.22 -2.55
CA LYS A 160 8.26 9.91 -1.68
C LYS A 160 7.98 8.62 -0.93
N THR A 161 8.99 8.11 -0.24
CA THR A 161 8.83 6.96 0.63
C THR A 161 8.70 7.41 2.08
N PHE A 162 7.84 6.73 2.84
CA PHE A 162 7.61 6.98 4.26
C PHE A 162 7.59 5.65 5.01
N LYS A 163 8.15 5.62 6.22
CA LYS A 163 8.19 4.43 7.05
C LYS A 163 6.78 3.95 7.38
N ILE A 164 6.56 2.64 7.25
CA ILE A 164 5.26 2.04 7.57
C ILE A 164 4.87 2.25 9.05
N ASP A 165 5.85 2.34 9.94
CA ASP A 165 5.63 2.62 11.37
C ASP A 165 4.88 3.94 11.61
N ALA A 166 4.95 4.90 10.69
CA ALA A 166 4.24 6.17 10.79
C ALA A 166 2.71 6.04 10.64
N ILE A 167 2.23 4.91 10.13
CA ILE A 167 0.82 4.67 9.80
C ILE A 167 0.22 3.48 10.55
N ILE A 168 0.98 2.80 11.40
CA ILE A 168 0.49 1.71 12.26
C ILE A 168 -0.16 2.31 13.51
N LYS A 169 -1.38 1.87 13.83
CA LYS A 169 -2.07 2.17 15.10
C LYS A 169 -1.50 1.29 16.21
N ASP A 170 -1.35 1.88 17.40
CA ASP A 170 -0.99 1.14 18.62
C ASP A 170 -2.15 0.27 19.12
#